data_AF-A0A658IBS8-F1
#
_entry.id   AF-A0A658IBS8-F1
#
_cell.length_a   1.000
_cell.length_b   1.000
_cell.length_c   1.000
_cell.angle_alpha   90.00
_cell.angle_beta   90.00
_cell.angle_gamma   90.00
#
_symmetry.space_group_name_H-M   'P 1'
#
loop_
_entity.id
_entity.type
_entity.pdbx_description
1 polymer ?
#
loop_
_entity_poly.entity_id
_entity_poly.type
_entity_poly.pdbx_seq_one_letter_code
_entity_poly.pdbx_strand_id
1 'polypeptide(L)'
;FTLPFGRLELHMQPRDMSGCEHILEYDDASIADYLEEVMAGRLTPVRMEARVIYRNDAEVCVFRRNADVIDVSHPHVSDWREPVTEALDWIRRERTSLVQTVTRRPVLKLAA
;
A
#
# COMPACT_ATOMS: atom_id res chain seq x y z
N PHE A 1 -10.25 -4.13 6.25
CA PHE A 1 -11.27 -3.10 6.56
C PHE A 1 -12.40 -3.16 5.55
N THR A 2 -13.66 -3.19 6.00
CA THR A 2 -14.82 -3.21 5.08
C THR A 2 -15.23 -1.78 4.74
N LEU A 3 -15.40 -1.50 3.45
CA LEU A 3 -15.76 -0.19 2.92
C LEU A 3 -17.11 -0.28 2.18
N PRO A 4 -17.85 0.83 2.00
CA PRO A 4 -19.13 0.81 1.30
C PRO A 4 -19.07 0.27 -0.15
N PHE A 5 -17.90 0.20 -0.77
CA PHE A 5 -17.70 -0.27 -2.15
C PHE A 5 -16.88 -1.56 -2.23
N GLY A 6 -16.44 -2.12 -1.10
CA GLY A 6 -15.56 -3.30 -1.09
C GLY A 6 -14.83 -3.50 0.23
N ARG A 7 -13.57 -3.90 0.18
CA ARG A 7 -12.71 -4.05 1.36
C ARG A 7 -11.26 -3.67 1.03
N LEU A 8 -10.56 -3.19 2.05
CA LEU A 8 -9.11 -3.01 2.04
C LEU A 8 -8.48 -4.19 2.76
N GLU A 9 -7.64 -4.94 2.06
CA GLU A 9 -6.84 -6.02 2.63
C GLU A 9 -5.40 -5.56 2.82
N LEU A 10 -4.79 -5.97 3.93
CA LEU A 10 -3.42 -5.66 4.28
C LEU A 10 -2.61 -6.94 4.26
N HIS A 11 -1.53 -6.96 3.50
CA HIS A 11 -0.64 -8.10 3.33
C HIS A 11 0.78 -7.69 3.64
N MET A 12 1.51 -8.56 4.34
CA MET A 12 2.92 -8.40 4.65
C MET A 12 3.68 -9.58 4.07
N GLN A 13 4.77 -9.29 3.36
CA GLN A 13 5.64 -10.29 2.77
C GLN A 13 7.09 -9.95 3.04
N PRO A 14 8.01 -10.93 3.10
CA PRO A 14 9.43 -10.64 3.14
C PRO A 14 9.84 -9.74 1.98
N ARG A 15 10.67 -8.73 2.27
CA ARG A 15 11.21 -7.86 1.23
C ARG A 15 12.27 -8.63 0.45
N ASP A 16 12.21 -8.56 -0.87
CA ASP A 16 13.32 -8.99 -1.72
C ASP A 16 14.50 -8.02 -1.56
N MET A 17 15.60 -8.54 -1.03
CA MET A 17 16.83 -7.79 -0.77
C MET A 17 17.73 -7.68 -2.00
N SER A 18 17.46 -8.44 -3.07
CA SER A 18 18.31 -8.46 -4.28
C SER A 18 18.29 -7.15 -5.08
N GLY A 19 17.27 -6.31 -4.88
CA GLY A 19 17.10 -5.01 -5.55
C GLY A 19 16.95 -3.83 -4.57
N CYS A 20 17.52 -3.93 -3.36
CA CYS A 20 17.45 -2.86 -2.38
C CYS A 20 18.27 -1.63 -2.83
N GLU A 21 17.63 -0.70 -3.55
CA GLU A 21 18.23 0.59 -3.93
C GLU A 21 18.75 1.39 -2.73
N HIS A 22 18.11 1.25 -1.57
CA HIS A 22 18.56 1.88 -0.32
C HIS A 22 19.90 1.35 0.19
N ILE A 23 20.38 0.17 -0.21
CA ILE A 23 21.73 -0.26 0.20
C ILE A 23 22.80 0.61 -0.47
N LEU A 24 22.52 1.26 -1.61
CA LEU A 24 23.50 2.08 -2.33
C LEU A 24 23.54 3.54 -1.86
N GLU A 25 22.58 4.00 -1.04
CA GLU A 25 22.48 5.38 -0.55
C GLU A 25 23.19 5.60 0.79
N TYR A 26 23.53 4.53 1.51
CA TYR A 26 24.24 4.57 2.79
C TYR A 26 25.75 4.39 2.60
N ASP A 27 26.55 4.89 3.55
CA ASP A 27 27.96 4.54 3.61
C ASP A 27 28.14 3.07 4.01
N ASP A 28 29.28 2.47 3.62
CA ASP A 28 29.56 1.05 3.85
C ASP A 28 29.46 0.65 5.34
N ALA A 29 29.72 1.58 6.26
CA ALA A 29 29.61 1.37 7.71
C ALA A 29 28.14 1.26 8.17
N SER A 30 27.26 2.14 7.68
CA SER A 30 25.83 2.12 8.03
C SER A 30 25.10 0.91 7.42
N ILE A 31 25.56 0.42 6.27
CA ILE A 31 25.03 -0.82 5.66
C ILE A 31 25.40 -2.02 6.53
N ALA A 32 26.64 -2.10 7.00
CA ALA A 32 27.09 -3.18 7.87
C ALA A 32 26.27 -3.22 9.17
N ASP A 33 26.09 -2.07 9.83
CA ASP A 33 25.28 -1.96 11.04
C ASP A 33 23.81 -2.38 10.80
N TYR A 34 23.21 -1.91 9.69
CA TYR A 34 21.85 -2.32 9.30
C TYR A 34 21.74 -3.83 9.07
N LEU A 35 22.69 -4.42 8.34
CA LEU A 35 22.71 -5.87 8.09
C LEU A 35 22.92 -6.66 9.38
N GLU A 36 23.72 -6.16 10.32
CA GLU A 36 23.86 -6.78 11.64
C GLU A 36 22.55 -6.78 12.42
N GLU A 37 21.78 -5.68 12.42
CA GLU A 37 20.45 -5.60 13.04
C GLU A 37 19.47 -6.60 12.40
N VAL A 38 19.51 -6.74 11.07
CA VAL A 38 18.68 -7.68 10.32
C VAL A 38 19.07 -9.13 10.60
N MET A 39 20.37 -9.46 10.55
CA MET A 39 20.88 -10.80 10.86
C MET A 39 20.65 -11.19 12.33
N ALA A 40 20.70 -10.22 13.24
CA ALA A 40 20.38 -10.42 14.64
C ALA A 40 18.87 -10.58 14.91
N GLY A 41 18.01 -10.39 13.90
CA GLY A 41 16.56 -10.50 14.01
C GLY A 41 15.91 -9.39 14.81
N ARG A 42 16.61 -8.28 15.04
CA ARG A 42 16.06 -7.08 15.70
C ARG A 42 15.23 -6.23 14.75
N LEU A 43 15.50 -6.36 13.45
CA LEU A 43 14.81 -5.65 12.39
C LEU A 43 14.50 -6.63 11.25
N THR A 44 13.26 -6.64 10.77
CA THR A 44 12.87 -7.45 9.62
C THR A 44 12.42 -6.57 8.47
N PRO A 45 13.15 -6.54 7.34
CA PRO A 45 12.72 -5.81 6.16
C PRO A 45 11.54 -6.53 5.50
N VAL A 46 10.41 -5.84 5.39
CA VAL A 46 9.18 -6.38 4.83
C VAL A 46 8.65 -5.48 3.71
N ARG A 47 7.88 -6.08 2.83
CA ARG A 47 7.02 -5.39 1.88
C ARG A 47 5.60 -5.42 2.42
N MET A 48 5.05 -4.23 2.63
CA MET A 48 3.65 -4.05 2.99
C MET A 48 2.85 -3.74 1.74
N GLU A 49 1.69 -4.38 1.66
CA GLU A 49 0.73 -4.16 0.57
C GLU A 49 -0.63 -3.80 1.14
N ALA A 50 -1.19 -2.70 0.65
CA ALA A 50 -2.60 -2.36 0.83
C ALA A 50 -3.33 -2.63 -0.49
N ARG A 51 -4.22 -3.64 -0.48
CA ARG A 51 -4.98 -4.07 -1.65
C ARG A 51 -6.42 -3.61 -1.53
N VAL A 52 -6.88 -2.87 -2.54
CA VAL A 52 -8.27 -2.41 -2.62
C VAL A 52 -9.06 -3.41 -3.46
N ILE A 53 -9.98 -4.12 -2.82
CA ILE A 53 -10.81 -5.14 -3.44
C ILE A 53 -12.25 -4.63 -3.50
N TYR A 54 -12.87 -4.74 -4.68
CA TYR A 54 -14.26 -4.34 -4.88
C TYR A 54 -15.24 -5.41 -4.40
N ARG A 55 -16.53 -5.08 -4.28
CA ARG A 55 -17.58 -6.02 -3.81
C ARG A 55 -17.71 -7.30 -4.64
N ASN A 56 -17.26 -7.31 -5.90
CA ASN A 56 -17.25 -8.48 -6.77
C ASN A 56 -15.94 -9.28 -6.67
N ASP A 57 -15.17 -9.09 -5.59
CA ASP A 57 -13.86 -9.71 -5.36
C ASP A 57 -12.79 -9.36 -6.38
N ALA A 58 -13.03 -8.37 -7.26
CA ALA A 58 -12.01 -7.87 -8.16
C ALA A 58 -10.99 -7.01 -7.40
N GLU A 59 -9.72 -7.35 -7.55
CA GLU A 59 -8.61 -6.48 -7.14
C GLU A 59 -8.55 -5.29 -8.08
N VAL A 60 -8.69 -4.08 -7.53
CA VAL A 60 -8.74 -2.85 -8.32
C VAL A 60 -7.38 -2.16 -8.32
N CYS A 61 -6.74 -2.11 -7.16
CA CYS A 61 -5.44 -1.45 -6.98
C CYS A 61 -4.66 -2.09 -5.83
N VAL A 62 -3.33 -2.06 -5.95
CA VAL A 62 -2.39 -2.53 -4.94
C VAL A 62 -1.34 -1.45 -4.70
N PHE A 63 -1.18 -1.05 -3.44
CA PHE A 63 -0.19 -0.07 -3.01
C PHE A 63 0.89 -0.79 -2.23
N ARG A 64 2.14 -0.71 -2.69
CA ARG A 64 3.28 -1.44 -2.12
C ARG A 64 4.26 -0.45 -1.50
N ARG A 65 4.67 -0.71 -0.27
CA ARG A 65 5.77 0.01 0.40
C ARG A 65 6.71 -0.95 1.08
N ASN A 66 8.00 -0.63 1.03
CA ASN A 66 9.00 -1.33 1.82
C ASN A 66 9.04 -0.66 3.20
N ALA A 67 9.07 -1.44 4.26
CA ALA A 67 9.19 -0.96 5.62
C ALA A 67 10.07 -1.91 6.42
N ASP A 68 10.74 -1.37 7.42
CA ASP A 68 11.53 -2.17 8.35
C ASP A 68 10.73 -2.32 9.65
N VAL A 69 10.37 -3.56 9.99
CA VAL A 69 9.48 -3.87 11.12
C VAL A 69 10.26 -4.58 12.21
N ILE A 70 10.07 -4.13 13.45
CA ILE A 70 10.73 -4.72 14.62
C ILE A 70 10.05 -6.04 15.03
N ASP A 71 8.71 -6.09 15.04
CA ASP A 71 7.93 -7.30 15.31
C ASP A 71 6.97 -7.62 14.16
N VAL A 72 7.33 -8.61 13.34
CA VAL A 72 6.53 -9.08 12.20
C VAL A 72 5.24 -9.76 12.64
N SER A 73 5.22 -10.35 13.85
CA SER A 73 4.02 -11.02 14.38
C SER A 73 2.99 -10.01 14.87
N HIS A 74 3.45 -8.84 15.33
CA HIS A 74 2.61 -7.75 15.80
C HIS A 74 3.07 -6.41 15.20
N PRO A 75 2.87 -6.21 13.88
CA PRO A 75 3.29 -4.98 13.23
C PRO A 75 2.54 -3.79 13.82
N HIS A 76 3.26 -2.70 14.07
CA HIS A 76 2.68 -1.52 14.67
C HIS A 76 1.81 -0.78 13.63
N VAL A 77 0.80 -0.05 14.08
CA VAL A 77 -0.11 0.70 13.19
C VAL A 77 0.64 1.73 12.34
N SER A 78 1.77 2.26 12.86
CA SER A 78 2.65 3.16 12.12
C SER A 78 3.18 2.56 10.83
N ASP A 79 3.45 1.26 10.84
CA ASP A 79 4.17 0.60 9.74
C ASP A 79 3.25 0.51 8.52
N TRP A 80 1.94 0.42 8.75
CA TRP A 80 0.90 0.44 7.72
C TRP A 80 0.48 1.83 7.26
N ARG A 81 0.95 2.89 7.91
CA ARG A 81 0.44 4.25 7.70
C ARG A 81 0.52 4.67 6.23
N GLU A 82 1.67 4.46 5.60
CA GLU A 82 1.90 4.88 4.22
C GLU A 82 1.01 4.12 3.21
N PRO A 83 1.09 2.77 3.10
CA PRO A 83 0.31 2.04 2.11
C PRO A 83 -1.20 2.21 2.34
N VAL A 84 -1.65 2.33 3.60
CA VAL A 84 -3.06 2.59 3.92
C VAL A 84 -3.48 4.01 3.53
N THR A 85 -2.65 5.03 3.81
CA THR A 85 -2.97 6.42 3.46
C THR A 85 -3.05 6.59 1.94
N GLU A 86 -2.09 6.04 1.20
CA GLU A 86 -2.13 6.06 -0.27
C GLU A 86 -3.38 5.38 -0.83
N ALA A 87 -3.73 4.20 -0.29
CA ALA A 87 -4.95 3.50 -0.69
C ALA A 87 -6.22 4.31 -0.40
N LEU A 88 -6.31 4.93 0.78
CA LEU A 88 -7.46 5.76 1.17
C LEU A 88 -7.57 7.02 0.31
N ASP A 89 -6.45 7.67 -0.01
CA ASP A 89 -6.44 8.86 -0.85
C ASP A 89 -6.77 8.53 -2.31
N TRP A 90 -6.35 7.36 -2.80
CA TRP A 90 -6.81 6.84 -4.09
C TRP A 90 -8.32 6.58 -4.08
N ILE A 91 -8.84 5.88 -3.07
CA ILE A 91 -10.28 5.62 -2.89
C ILE A 91 -11.09 6.92 -2.92
N ARG A 92 -10.63 7.96 -2.21
CA ARG A 92 -11.30 9.27 -2.15
C ARG A 92 -11.33 9.95 -3.52
N ARG A 93 -10.21 9.91 -4.26
CA ARG A 93 -10.13 10.45 -5.62
C ARG A 93 -11.06 9.69 -6.57
N GLU A 94 -11.06 8.36 -6.52
CA GLU A 94 -11.89 7.53 -7.38
C GLU A 94 -13.38 7.78 -7.14
N ARG A 95 -13.79 7.87 -5.87
CA ARG A 95 -15.16 8.24 -5.50
C ARG A 95 -15.55 9.61 -6.07
N THR A 96 -14.65 10.58 -6.01
CA THR A 96 -14.89 11.93 -6.52
C THR A 96 -15.05 11.91 -8.05
N SER A 97 -14.19 11.15 -8.75
CA SER A 97 -14.26 10.95 -10.20
C SER A 97 -15.56 10.28 -10.63
N LEU A 98 -16.00 9.22 -9.94
CA LEU A 98 -17.24 8.51 -10.24
C LEU A 98 -18.48 9.39 -10.00
N VAL A 99 -18.52 10.17 -8.91
CA VAL A 99 -19.61 11.11 -8.64
C VAL A 99 -19.69 12.19 -9.72
N GLN A 100 -18.55 12.72 -10.17
CA GLN A 100 -18.48 13.69 -11.28
C GLN A 100 -18.92 13.08 -12.63
N THR A 101 -18.62 11.79 -12.86
CA THR A 101 -19.02 11.10 -14.09
C THR A 101 -20.53 10.86 -14.13
N VAL A 102 -21.15 10.51 -13.00
CA VAL A 102 -22.62 10.33 -12.90
C VAL A 102 -23.38 11.65 -13.10
N THR A 103 -22.81 12.78 -12.69
CA THR A 103 -23.43 14.11 -12.92
C THR A 103 -23.33 14.57 -14.37
N ARG A 104 -22.40 14.02 -15.16
CA ARG A 104 -22.25 14.31 -16.60
C ARG A 104 -23.02 13.34 -17.49
N ARG A 105 -24.21 12.89 -17.09
CA ARG A 105 -25.09 12.19 -18.04
C ARG A 105 -25.44 13.16 -19.18
N PRO A 106 -25.10 12.85 -20.44
CA PRO A 106 -25.55 13.65 -21.56
C PRO A 106 -27.07 13.58 -21.59
N VAL A 107 -27.72 14.74 -21.55
CA VAL A 107 -29.15 14.84 -21.86
C VAL A 107 -29.28 14.43 -23.32
N LEU A 108 -29.67 13.17 -23.56
CA LEU A 108 -30.15 12.72 -24.85
C LEU A 108 -31.40 13.55 -25.16
N LYS A 109 -31.22 14.66 -25.89
CA LYS A 109 -32.32 15.36 -26.55
C LYS A 109 -32.87 14.38 -27.59
N LEU A 110 -33.96 13.72 -27.24
CA LEU A 110 -34.85 13.10 -28.23
C LEU A 110 -35.38 14.24 -29.10
N ALA A 111 -34.82 14.37 -30.30
CA ALA A 111 -35.43 15.18 -31.35
C ALA A 111 -36.66 14.41 -31.84
N ALA A 112 -37.83 15.02 -31.67
CA ALA A 112 -39.10 14.62 -32.25
C ALA A 112 -39.64 15.80 -33.06
#